data_AF-A0A3N2C0U6-F1
#
_entry.id   AF-A0A3N2C0U6-F1
#
_cell.length_a   1.000
_cell.length_b   1.000
_cell.length_c   1.000
_cell.angle_alpha   90.00
_cell.angle_beta   90.00
_cell.angle_gamma   90.00
#
_symmetry.space_group_name_H-M   'P 1'
#
loop_
_entity.id
_entity.type
_entity.pdbx_description
1 polymer ?
#
loop_
_entity_poly.entity_id
_entity_poly.type
_entity_poly.pdbx_seq_one_letter_code
_entity_poly.pdbx_strand_id
1 'polypeptide(L)'
;MAPKIKVKMYMPGVRQVLRSPEVQAIVDREARRLADAAGIGFDMVSRPYENTSRAYVETVDQTGRERQAADGILEGVLGGRIQHTTAAGRRIWATEAQIAHWTRGRS
;
A
#
# COMPACT_ATOMS: atom_id res chain seq x y z
N MET A 1 -0.50 39.48 -13.13
CA MET A 1 -0.05 38.06 -13.13
C MET A 1 1.29 38.00 -12.43
N ALA A 2 1.46 37.13 -11.42
CA ALA A 2 2.75 36.95 -10.76
C ALA A 2 3.76 36.26 -11.71
N PRO A 3 5.05 36.63 -11.68
CA PRO A 3 6.07 36.01 -12.52
C PRO A 3 6.25 34.53 -12.14
N LYS A 4 6.25 33.64 -13.14
CA LYS A 4 6.58 32.21 -12.95
C LYS A 4 8.08 32.07 -12.71
N ILE A 5 8.47 31.83 -11.46
CA ILE A 5 9.85 31.48 -11.09
C ILE A 5 10.10 30.02 -11.49
N LYS A 6 11.16 29.78 -12.26
CA LYS A 6 11.64 28.42 -12.59
C LYS A 6 12.76 28.04 -11.63
N VAL A 7 12.55 27.00 -10.84
CA VAL A 7 13.56 26.43 -9.95
C VAL A 7 14.19 25.22 -10.64
N LYS A 8 15.53 25.21 -10.75
CA LYS A 8 16.29 24.06 -11.24
C LYS A 8 16.87 23.30 -10.05
N MET A 9 16.49 22.05 -9.89
CA MET A 9 17.00 21.20 -8.81
C MET A 9 18.41 20.69 -9.13
N TYR A 10 19.26 20.60 -8.11
CA TYR A 10 20.56 19.96 -8.20
C TYR A 10 20.40 18.44 -8.06
N MET A 11 20.30 17.74 -9.20
CA MET A 11 19.98 16.31 -9.23
C MET A 11 20.94 15.41 -8.45
N PRO A 12 22.27 15.63 -8.42
CA PRO A 12 23.16 14.81 -7.59
C PRO A 12 22.82 14.89 -6.09
N GLY A 13 22.47 16.07 -5.59
CA GLY A 13 22.02 16.25 -4.20
C GLY A 13 20.67 15.59 -3.94
N VAL A 14 19.73 15.69 -4.88
CA VAL A 14 18.43 14.99 -4.78
C VAL A 14 18.63 13.48 -4.68
N ARG A 15 19.51 12.90 -5.49
CA ARG A 15 19.82 11.46 -5.43
C ARG A 15 20.44 11.04 -4.11
N GLN A 16 21.31 11.87 -3.52
CA GLN A 16 21.86 11.61 -2.19
C GLN A 16 20.75 11.57 -1.13
N VAL A 17 19.84 12.54 -1.18
CA VAL A 17 18.68 12.58 -0.27
C VAL A 17 17.79 11.34 -0.44
N LEU A 18 17.45 10.96 -1.67
CA LEU A 18 16.61 9.79 -1.94
C LEU A 18 17.27 8.45 -1.52
N ARG A 19 18.60 8.40 -1.42
CA ARG A 19 19.33 7.22 -0.95
C ARG A 19 19.71 7.30 0.52
N SER A 20 19.34 8.38 1.20
CA SER A 20 19.65 8.57 2.61
C SER A 20 18.89 7.56 3.48
N PRO A 21 19.52 7.03 4.54
CA PRO A 21 18.85 6.14 5.49
C PRO A 21 17.58 6.75 6.06
N GLU A 22 17.55 8.06 6.27
CA GLU A 22 16.42 8.80 6.85
C GLU A 22 15.20 8.78 5.92
N VAL A 23 15.40 9.03 4.62
CA VAL A 23 14.30 8.96 3.65
C VAL A 23 13.85 7.52 3.45
N GLN A 24 14.78 6.57 3.40
CA GLN A 24 14.41 5.16 3.29
C GLN A 24 13.60 4.70 4.51
N ALA A 25 13.98 5.11 5.72
CA ALA A 25 13.25 4.80 6.95
C ALA A 25 11.82 5.33 6.94
N ILE A 26 11.56 6.48 6.32
CA ILE A 26 10.20 7.01 6.17
C ILE A 26 9.37 6.08 5.28
N VAL A 27 9.89 5.68 4.14
CA VAL A 27 9.18 4.79 3.20
C VAL A 27 9.00 3.40 3.80
N ASP A 28 10.03 2.87 4.45
CA ASP A 28 10.00 1.56 5.12
C ASP A 28 8.98 1.56 6.26
N ARG A 29 8.87 2.64 7.04
CA ARG A 29 7.86 2.76 8.10
C ARG A 29 6.44 2.65 7.54
N GLU A 30 6.14 3.37 6.46
CA GLU A 30 4.81 3.30 5.85
C GLU A 30 4.55 1.92 5.24
N ALA A 31 5.53 1.32 4.57
CA ALA A 31 5.38 -0.01 4.00
C ALA A 31 5.24 -1.10 5.09
N ARG A 32 5.93 -0.97 6.22
CA ARG A 32 5.74 -1.85 7.39
C ARG A 32 4.32 -1.72 7.96
N ARG A 33 3.82 -0.49 8.12
CA ARG A 33 2.43 -0.27 8.54
C ARG A 33 1.42 -0.97 7.61
N LEU A 34 1.65 -0.92 6.29
CA LEU A 34 0.80 -1.60 5.31
C LEU A 34 0.94 -3.13 5.40
N ALA A 35 2.15 -3.66 5.58
CA ALA A 35 2.38 -5.08 5.79
C ALA A 35 1.67 -5.59 7.06
N ASP A 36 1.77 -4.85 8.16
CA ASP A 36 1.09 -5.17 9.43
C ASP A 36 -0.44 -5.19 9.26
N ALA A 37 -0.98 -4.25 8.49
CA ALA A 37 -2.41 -4.21 8.18
C ALA A 37 -2.86 -5.35 7.25
N ALA A 38 -2.01 -5.80 6.31
CA ALA A 38 -2.29 -6.97 5.47
C ALA A 38 -2.22 -8.29 6.28
N GLY A 39 -1.37 -8.32 7.31
CA GLY A 39 -1.25 -9.41 8.27
C GLY A 39 -0.50 -10.62 7.69
N ILE A 40 -0.88 -11.82 8.15
CA ILE A 40 -0.15 -13.07 7.88
C ILE A 40 0.06 -13.31 6.37
N GLY A 41 1.30 -13.65 6.01
CA GLY A 41 1.68 -13.97 4.63
C GLY A 41 2.11 -12.77 3.79
N PHE A 42 2.18 -11.57 4.38
CA PHE A 42 2.67 -10.34 3.74
C PHE A 42 3.85 -9.78 4.52
N ASP A 43 4.87 -9.28 3.80
CA ASP A 43 5.99 -8.57 4.43
C ASP A 43 6.46 -7.40 3.54
N MET A 44 7.18 -6.49 4.17
CA MET A 44 7.84 -5.36 3.55
C MET A 44 9.20 -5.78 2.96
N VAL A 45 9.46 -5.36 1.73
CA VAL A 45 10.77 -5.47 1.10
C VAL A 45 11.28 -4.10 0.67
N SER A 46 12.37 -3.67 1.30
CA SER A 46 13.07 -2.43 0.96
C SER A 46 13.86 -2.63 -0.34
N ARG A 47 13.62 -1.79 -1.36
CA ARG A 47 14.32 -1.87 -2.66
C ARG A 47 14.65 -0.47 -3.19
N PRO A 48 15.54 0.28 -2.52
CA PRO A 48 15.94 1.62 -2.95
C PRO A 48 16.46 1.63 -4.40
N TYR A 49 16.23 2.73 -5.11
CA TYR A 49 16.73 2.94 -6.47
C TYR A 49 17.36 4.32 -6.61
N GLU A 50 18.18 4.53 -7.64
CA GLU A 50 19.03 5.73 -7.77
C GLU A 50 18.25 7.06 -7.72
N ASN A 51 17.04 7.07 -8.27
CA ASN A 51 16.19 8.26 -8.36
C ASN A 51 14.87 8.08 -7.61
N THR A 52 14.75 7.09 -6.73
CA THR A 52 13.50 6.81 -6.01
C THR A 52 13.76 6.03 -4.74
N SER A 53 13.32 6.57 -3.60
CA SER A 53 13.16 5.81 -2.36
C SER A 53 11.87 5.02 -2.44
N ARG A 54 11.96 3.70 -2.34
CA ARG A 54 10.80 2.82 -2.47
C ARG A 54 10.94 1.59 -1.58
N ALA A 55 9.80 1.13 -1.09
CA ALA A 55 9.62 -0.15 -0.44
C ALA A 55 8.35 -0.79 -1.02
N TYR A 56 8.30 -2.11 -0.97
CA TYR A 56 7.21 -2.92 -1.48
C TYR A 56 6.58 -3.70 -0.34
N VAL A 57 5.30 -4.02 -0.46
CA VAL A 57 4.66 -5.05 0.35
C VAL A 57 4.30 -6.19 -0.59
N GLU A 58 4.81 -7.38 -0.31
CA GLU A 58 4.62 -8.55 -1.15
C GLU A 58 4.23 -9.78 -0.33
N THR A 59 3.65 -10.78 -1.00
CA THR A 59 3.32 -12.06 -0.38
C THR A 59 4.59 -12.88 -0.17
N VAL A 60 4.81 -13.42 1.03
CA VAL A 60 6.01 -14.19 1.36
C VAL A 60 5.81 -15.70 1.35
N ASP A 61 4.57 -16.17 1.39
CA ASP A 61 4.23 -17.59 1.45
C ASP A 61 3.00 -17.94 0.58
N GLN A 62 2.60 -19.21 0.63
CA GLN A 62 1.43 -19.70 -0.09
C GLN A 62 0.12 -19.13 0.47
N THR A 63 0.02 -19.00 1.80
CA THR A 63 -1.15 -18.45 2.49
C THR A 63 -1.42 -17.01 2.05
N GLY A 64 -0.39 -16.16 2.01
CA GLY A 64 -0.48 -14.78 1.53
C GLY A 64 -0.93 -14.71 0.07
N ARG A 65 -0.41 -15.60 -0.78
CA ARG A 65 -0.83 -15.69 -2.19
C ARG A 65 -2.30 -16.08 -2.34
N GLU A 66 -2.78 -17.05 -1.56
CA GLU A 66 -4.18 -17.46 -1.56
C GLU A 66 -5.10 -16.34 -1.07
N ARG A 67 -4.75 -15.69 0.05
CA ARG A 67 -5.50 -14.54 0.59
C ARG A 67 -5.52 -13.37 -0.39
N GLN A 68 -4.38 -13.03 -1.00
CA GLN A 68 -4.32 -11.98 -2.00
C GLN A 68 -5.20 -12.29 -3.21
N ALA A 69 -5.17 -13.53 -3.72
CA ALA A 69 -5.98 -13.93 -4.86
C ALA A 69 -7.48 -14.03 -4.55
N ALA A 70 -7.85 -14.41 -3.32
CA ALA A 70 -9.24 -14.57 -2.91
C ALA A 70 -9.91 -13.23 -2.59
N ASP A 71 -9.19 -12.36 -1.86
CA ASP A 71 -9.78 -11.21 -1.17
C ASP A 71 -9.19 -9.86 -1.63
N GLY A 72 -8.06 -9.83 -2.33
CA GLY A 72 -7.40 -8.58 -2.75
C GLY A 72 -6.92 -7.76 -1.55
N ILE A 73 -6.22 -8.40 -0.61
CA ILE A 73 -5.83 -7.81 0.67
C ILE A 73 -5.03 -6.51 0.48
N LEU A 74 -4.04 -6.49 -0.42
CA LEU A 74 -3.20 -5.30 -0.64
C LEU A 74 -4.03 -4.13 -1.19
N GLU A 75 -4.98 -4.38 -2.07
CA GLU A 75 -5.90 -3.36 -2.57
C GLU A 75 -6.74 -2.80 -1.43
N GLY A 76 -7.21 -3.64 -0.50
CA GLY A 76 -7.95 -3.19 0.68
C GLY A 76 -7.16 -2.28 1.57
N VAL A 77 -5.94 -2.69 1.91
CA VAL A 77 -5.05 -1.93 2.79
C VAL A 77 -4.62 -0.58 2.17
N LEU A 78 -4.54 -0.50 0.84
CA LEU A 78 -4.30 0.74 0.11
C LEU A 78 -5.55 1.64 -0.02
N GLY A 79 -6.67 1.27 0.61
CA GLY A 79 -7.94 2.01 0.53
C GLY A 79 -8.70 1.77 -0.78
N GLY A 80 -8.32 0.76 -1.54
CA GLY A 80 -9.00 0.28 -2.73
C GLY A 80 -10.24 -0.57 -2.43
N ARG A 81 -10.72 -1.28 -3.46
CA ARG A 81 -11.87 -2.18 -3.34
C ARG A 81 -11.35 -3.61 -3.13
N ILE A 82 -11.93 -4.31 -2.18
CA ILE A 82 -11.68 -5.73 -1.92
C ILE A 82 -12.81 -6.59 -2.45
N GLN A 83 -12.53 -7.87 -2.66
CA GLN A 83 -13.55 -8.83 -3.02
C GLN A 83 -14.33 -9.24 -1.76
N HIS A 84 -15.65 -9.09 -1.80
CA HIS A 84 -16.54 -9.40 -0.69
C HIS A 84 -17.67 -10.33 -1.13
N THR A 85 -17.92 -11.38 -0.35
CA THR A 85 -19.07 -12.26 -0.54
C THR A 85 -20.22 -11.79 0.32
N THR A 86 -21.29 -11.33 -0.33
CA THR A 86 -22.52 -10.91 0.34
C THR A 86 -23.25 -12.10 1.00
N ALA A 87 -24.23 -11.83 1.88
CA ALA A 87 -25.05 -12.87 2.49
C ALA A 87 -25.78 -13.77 1.49
N ALA A 88 -26.06 -13.25 0.29
CA ALA A 88 -26.69 -13.99 -0.80
C ALA A 88 -25.68 -14.84 -1.61
N GLY A 89 -24.43 -14.97 -1.15
CA GLY A 89 -23.38 -15.75 -1.82
C GLY A 89 -22.76 -15.09 -3.05
N ARG A 90 -23.14 -13.84 -3.39
CA ARG A 90 -22.58 -13.12 -4.53
C ARG A 90 -21.27 -12.43 -4.17
N ARG A 91 -20.23 -12.63 -5.00
CA ARG A 91 -18.95 -11.90 -4.94
C ARG A 91 -19.08 -10.53 -5.61
N ILE A 92 -18.71 -9.48 -4.89
CA ILE A 92 -18.71 -8.08 -5.37
C ILE A 92 -17.41 -7.37 -4.96
N TRP A 93 -17.05 -6.31 -5.67
CA TRP A 93 -15.93 -5.45 -5.29
C TRP A 93 -16.43 -4.24 -4.50
N ALA A 94 -15.98 -4.07 -3.27
CA ALA A 94 -16.43 -3.01 -2.37
C ALA A 94 -15.29 -2.49 -1.48
N THR A 95 -15.39 -1.25 -1.00
CA THR A 95 -14.45 -0.75 0.01
C THR A 95 -14.79 -1.33 1.38
N GLU A 96 -13.81 -1.37 2.30
CA GLU A 96 -14.06 -1.79 3.68
C GLU A 96 -15.18 -0.98 4.35
N ALA A 97 -15.24 0.32 4.09
CA ALA A 97 -16.29 1.20 4.62
C ALA A 97 -17.69 0.81 4.11
N GLN A 98 -17.81 0.40 2.84
CA GLN A 98 -19.07 -0.11 2.27
C GLN A 98 -19.49 -1.42 2.94
N ILE A 99 -18.54 -2.35 3.12
CA ILE A 99 -18.79 -3.63 3.78
C ILE A 99 -19.24 -3.41 5.23
N ALA A 100 -18.52 -2.57 5.99
CA ALA A 100 -18.85 -2.23 7.37
C ALA A 100 -20.20 -1.51 7.52
N HIS A 101 -20.64 -0.76 6.51
CA HIS A 101 -21.97 -0.16 6.47
C HIS A 101 -23.05 -1.23 6.26
N TRP A 102 -22.83 -2.18 5.34
CA TRP A 102 -23.79 -3.26 5.05
C TRP A 102 -23.93 -4.29 6.18
N THR A 103 -22.86 -4.51 6.96
CA THR A 103 -22.87 -5.48 8.06
C THR A 103 -23.41 -4.88 9.37
N ARG A 104 -23.32 -3.56 9.58
CA ARG A 104 -23.86 -2.88 10.77
C ARG A 104 -25.37 -2.96 10.95
N GLY A 105 -26.14 -3.15 9.88
CA GLY A 105 -27.61 -3.23 9.93
C GLY A 105 -28.17 -4.64 10.17
N ARG A 106 -27.33 -5.63 10.50
CA ARG A 106 -27.72 -7.04 10.62
C ARG A 106 -27.55 -7.64 12.03
N SER A 107 -27.29 -6.80 13.04
CA SER A 107 -27.29 -7.17 14.47
C SER A 107 -28.65 -6.91 15.12
#